data_AF-A0A8J2IA46-F1
#
_entry.id   AF-A0A8J2IA46-F1
#
_cell.length_a   1.000
_cell.length_b   1.000
_cell.length_c   1.000
_cell.angle_alpha   90.00
_cell.angle_beta   90.00
_cell.angle_gamma   90.00
#
_symmetry.space_group_name_H-M   'P 1'
#
loop_
_entity.id
_entity.type
_entity.pdbx_description
1 polymer ?
#
loop_
_entity_poly.entity_id
_entity_poly.type
_entity_poly.pdbx_seq_one_letter_code
_entity_poly.pdbx_strand_id
1 'polypeptide(L)'
;MSRSPSTSFSSKIGQLIERNPNCGLRDSSKNNRHVSHKADHDAEFRFELFLLDDGQQKVEEKAETRVPNTAVFTFNKEDHTLGNLLSQRLLKNPAVMFAAYKVPHPLFATFELRVQTDGTITPKEAVMATCRLVIQDLSKLNESFQTEWLGKRIVSEGEAERQQREQNNF
;
A
#
# COMPACT_ATOMS: atom_id res chain seq x y z
N MET A 1 -1.99 -40.07 26.03
CA MET A 1 -3.09 -39.13 25.69
C MET A 1 -2.54 -37.73 25.93
N SER A 2 -2.51 -36.74 25.04
CA SER A 2 -3.16 -36.50 23.75
C SER A 2 -2.32 -35.43 23.00
N ARG A 3 -2.15 -35.59 21.69
CA ARG A 3 -1.47 -34.64 20.80
C ARG A 3 -2.39 -33.45 20.47
N SER A 4 -1.83 -32.25 20.32
CA SER A 4 -2.44 -31.09 19.65
C SER A 4 -1.54 -30.61 18.49
N PRO A 5 -2.09 -29.95 17.46
CA PRO A 5 -1.68 -30.16 16.07
C PRO A 5 -0.70 -29.13 15.52
N SER A 6 0.27 -29.61 14.73
CA SER A 6 1.14 -28.80 13.88
C SER A 6 0.36 -28.24 12.67
N THR A 7 0.20 -26.93 12.59
CA THR A 7 -0.22 -26.27 11.34
C THR A 7 0.96 -26.20 10.39
N SER A 8 0.92 -27.00 9.33
CA SER A 8 1.91 -26.99 8.24
C SER A 8 1.80 -25.68 7.46
N PHE A 9 2.76 -24.77 7.68
CA PHE A 9 3.01 -23.68 6.74
C PHE A 9 3.49 -24.29 5.41
N SER A 10 2.81 -23.94 4.31
CA SER A 10 3.15 -24.38 2.96
C SER A 10 4.54 -23.86 2.58
N SER A 11 5.50 -24.77 2.39
CA SER A 11 6.90 -24.49 2.04
C SER A 11 7.08 -23.69 0.74
N LYS A 12 6.00 -23.50 -0.03
CA LYS A 12 6.02 -22.87 -1.35
C LYS A 12 6.04 -21.33 -1.30
N ILE A 13 5.48 -20.72 -0.25
CA ILE A 13 5.47 -19.25 -0.09
C ILE A 13 6.84 -18.75 0.39
N GLY A 14 7.48 -19.48 1.33
CA GLY A 14 8.81 -19.14 1.83
C GLY A 14 9.89 -19.12 0.72
N GLN A 15 9.80 -20.06 -0.23
CA GLN A 15 10.76 -20.16 -1.34
C GLN A 15 10.65 -19.02 -2.38
N LEU A 16 9.53 -18.28 -2.41
CA LEU A 16 9.32 -17.21 -3.40
C LEU A 16 9.99 -15.88 -2.99
N ILE A 17 10.19 -15.67 -1.68
CA ILE A 17 10.72 -14.41 -1.11
C ILE A 17 12.25 -14.34 -1.25
N GLU A 18 12.95 -15.47 -1.12
CA GLU A 18 14.41 -15.54 -1.24
C GLU A 18 14.95 -15.25 -2.65
N ARG A 19 14.09 -15.34 -3.67
CA ARG A 19 14.49 -15.22 -5.08
C ARG A 19 14.20 -13.87 -5.72
N ASN A 20 13.85 -12.82 -4.96
CA ASN A 20 13.61 -11.50 -5.53
C ASN A 20 14.86 -10.59 -5.42
N PRO A 21 15.73 -10.53 -6.45
CA PRO A 21 16.95 -9.72 -6.44
C PRO A 21 16.68 -8.20 -6.50
N ASN A 22 15.42 -7.76 -6.60
CA ASN A 22 15.07 -6.35 -6.72
C ASN A 22 14.82 -5.63 -5.38
N CYS A 23 14.95 -6.30 -4.22
CA CYS A 23 14.86 -5.64 -2.92
C CYS A 23 16.23 -5.09 -2.45
N GLY A 24 16.76 -4.10 -3.17
CA GLY A 24 17.96 -3.39 -2.73
C GLY A 24 18.20 -2.09 -3.52
N LEU A 25 18.16 -0.94 -2.84
CA LEU A 25 18.49 0.36 -3.43
C LEU A 25 19.97 0.43 -3.82
N ARG A 26 20.27 0.96 -5.01
CA ARG A 26 21.65 1.18 -5.52
C ARG A 26 22.19 2.53 -5.04
N ASP A 27 23.41 2.53 -4.48
CA ASP A 27 24.18 3.74 -4.13
C ASP A 27 25.12 4.14 -5.29
N SER A 28 25.01 5.38 -5.76
CA SER A 28 25.74 5.91 -6.92
C SER A 28 27.16 6.41 -6.62
N SER A 29 27.60 6.46 -5.36
CA SER A 29 28.95 6.97 -5.02
C SER A 29 30.02 5.90 -4.85
N LYS A 30 29.64 4.61 -4.86
CA LYS A 30 30.54 3.48 -4.58
C LYS A 30 30.66 2.47 -5.71
N ASN A 31 30.97 2.85 -6.95
CA ASN A 31 31.33 1.91 -8.05
C ASN A 31 30.46 0.63 -8.13
N ASN A 32 29.15 0.72 -7.84
CA ASN A 32 28.24 -0.43 -7.70
C ASN A 32 28.74 -1.58 -6.80
N ARG A 33 29.61 -1.33 -5.83
CA ARG A 33 29.93 -2.32 -4.80
C ARG A 33 28.76 -2.37 -3.82
N HIS A 34 28.05 -3.49 -3.91
CA HIS A 34 27.00 -3.94 -3.02
C HIS A 34 27.29 -3.51 -1.57
N VAL A 35 26.53 -2.53 -1.07
CA VAL A 35 26.45 -2.33 0.38
C VAL A 35 25.50 -3.43 0.82
N SER A 36 26.07 -4.56 1.23
CA SER A 36 25.35 -5.48 2.09
C SER A 36 25.03 -4.69 3.36
N HIS A 37 23.87 -4.04 3.39
CA HIS A 37 23.23 -3.78 4.66
C HIS A 37 23.13 -5.18 5.26
N LYS A 38 23.96 -5.47 6.27
CA LYS A 38 23.68 -6.61 7.11
C LYS A 38 22.24 -6.39 7.53
N ALA A 39 21.35 -7.28 7.09
CA ALA A 39 20.00 -7.28 7.63
C ALA A 39 20.23 -7.41 9.13
N ASP A 40 20.01 -6.32 9.84
CA ASP A 40 20.12 -6.28 11.28
C ASP A 40 19.29 -7.44 11.85
N HIS A 41 19.69 -7.90 13.03
CA HIS A 41 19.27 -9.13 13.70
C HIS A 41 17.74 -9.29 13.93
N ASP A 42 16.92 -8.39 13.40
CA ASP A 42 15.47 -8.23 13.53
C ASP A 42 14.66 -8.83 12.35
N ALA A 43 15.27 -9.65 11.50
CA ALA A 43 14.58 -10.23 10.34
C ALA A 43 13.38 -11.12 10.72
N GLU A 44 13.38 -11.69 11.93
CA GLU A 44 12.38 -12.67 12.38
C GLU A 44 11.00 -12.05 12.64
N PHE A 45 10.90 -10.73 12.89
CA PHE A 45 9.65 -10.07 13.28
C PHE A 45 9.08 -9.08 12.26
N ARG A 46 9.54 -9.12 10.99
CA ARG A 46 9.05 -8.20 9.94
C ARG A 46 7.54 -8.26 9.70
N PHE A 47 6.90 -9.39 10.01
CA PHE A 47 5.45 -9.55 9.87
C PHE A 47 4.66 -8.63 10.82
N GLU A 48 5.27 -8.21 11.94
CA GLU A 48 4.66 -7.29 12.91
C GLU A 48 4.42 -5.89 12.34
N LEU A 49 4.94 -5.58 11.15
CA LEU A 49 4.68 -4.31 10.47
C LEU A 49 3.29 -4.25 9.83
N PHE A 50 2.70 -5.41 9.48
CA PHE A 50 1.41 -5.47 8.78
C PHE A 50 0.39 -6.42 9.41
N LEU A 51 0.82 -7.36 10.25
CA LEU A 51 -0.09 -8.19 11.06
C LEU A 51 -0.44 -7.48 12.36
N LEU A 52 -1.73 -7.47 12.68
CA LEU A 52 -2.25 -6.96 13.95
C LEU A 52 -1.90 -7.92 15.09
N ASP A 53 -1.67 -7.35 16.26
CA ASP A 53 -1.47 -8.12 17.48
C ASP A 53 -2.83 -8.60 18.04
N ASP A 54 -2.83 -9.59 18.92
CA ASP A 54 -4.06 -10.17 19.46
C ASP A 54 -4.90 -9.10 20.20
N GLY A 55 -6.12 -8.86 19.69
CA GLY A 55 -7.05 -7.87 20.24
C GLY A 55 -6.84 -6.43 19.78
N GLN A 56 -5.84 -6.16 18.94
CA GLN A 56 -5.60 -4.82 18.39
C GLN A 56 -6.59 -4.48 17.27
N GLN A 57 -7.25 -3.33 17.36
CA GLN A 57 -8.13 -2.85 16.28
C GLN A 57 -7.31 -2.26 15.14
N LYS A 58 -7.77 -2.41 13.89
CA LYS A 58 -7.11 -1.80 12.73
C LYS A 58 -7.18 -0.28 12.75
N VAL A 59 -8.31 0.26 13.19
CA VAL A 59 -8.58 1.69 13.21
C VAL A 59 -9.23 2.06 14.53
N GLU A 60 -8.67 3.05 15.21
CA GLU A 60 -9.23 3.63 16.42
C GLU A 60 -9.65 5.08 16.14
N GLU A 61 -10.87 5.44 16.55
CA GLU A 61 -11.43 6.78 16.35
C GLU A 61 -11.43 7.55 17.67
N LYS A 62 -10.82 8.74 17.67
CA LYS A 62 -10.81 9.66 18.82
C LYS A 62 -11.32 11.02 18.39
N ALA A 63 -12.45 11.44 18.93
CA ALA A 63 -12.96 12.79 18.75
C ALA A 63 -11.99 13.81 19.39
N GLU A 64 -11.69 14.89 18.67
CA GLU A 64 -10.85 15.96 19.20
C GLU A 64 -11.72 17.03 19.89
N THR A 65 -11.38 17.35 21.13
CA THR A 65 -12.18 18.28 21.96
C THR A 65 -11.83 19.75 21.73
N ARG A 66 -10.66 20.04 21.17
CA ARG A 66 -10.16 21.42 21.00
C ARG A 66 -10.77 22.14 19.80
N VAL A 67 -11.12 21.40 18.76
CA VAL A 67 -11.65 21.93 17.50
C VAL A 67 -12.94 21.18 17.17
N PRO A 68 -14.05 21.89 16.90
CA PRO A 68 -15.31 21.24 16.56
C PRO A 68 -15.20 20.43 15.28
N ASN A 69 -16.09 19.44 15.12
CA ASN A 69 -16.19 18.60 13.91
C ASN A 69 -14.85 17.99 13.47
N THR A 70 -14.00 17.64 14.44
CA THR A 70 -12.66 17.10 14.19
C THR A 70 -12.51 15.75 14.87
N ALA A 71 -11.97 14.78 14.14
CA ALA A 71 -11.61 13.47 14.67
C ALA A 71 -10.19 13.10 14.25
N VAL A 72 -9.52 12.36 15.12
CA VAL A 72 -8.22 11.74 14.86
C VAL A 72 -8.43 10.24 14.77
N PHE A 73 -8.01 9.65 13.65
CA PHE A 73 -8.06 8.22 13.39
C PHE A 73 -6.66 7.65 13.48
N THR A 74 -6.44 6.68 14.36
CA THR A 74 -5.18 5.95 14.46
C THR A 74 -5.30 4.67 13.65
N PHE A 75 -4.44 4.51 12.64
CA PHE A 75 -4.35 3.31 11.82
C PHE A 75 -3.17 2.47 12.29
N ASN A 76 -3.46 1.25 12.72
CA ASN A 76 -2.47 0.30 13.20
C ASN A 76 -1.97 -0.58 12.06
N LYS A 77 -0.67 -0.88 12.06
CA LYS A 77 0.01 -1.74 11.08
C LYS A 77 -0.16 -1.21 9.65
N GLU A 78 -0.01 0.10 9.50
CA GLU A 78 -0.11 0.85 8.24
C GLU A 78 0.95 1.96 8.22
N ASP A 79 1.31 2.41 7.02
CA ASP A 79 2.40 3.37 6.82
C ASP A 79 1.99 4.57 5.96
N HIS A 80 2.99 5.28 5.43
CA HIS A 80 2.79 6.45 4.57
C HIS A 80 2.00 6.15 3.30
N THR A 81 1.91 4.89 2.85
CA THR A 81 1.19 4.54 1.61
C THR A 81 -0.29 4.90 1.73
N LEU A 82 -0.96 4.38 2.76
CA LEU A 82 -2.36 4.66 3.03
C LEU A 82 -2.56 6.08 3.58
N GLY A 83 -1.67 6.53 4.47
CA GLY A 83 -1.77 7.87 5.07
C GLY A 83 -1.73 9.01 4.04
N ASN A 84 -0.76 8.96 3.11
CA ASN A 84 -0.65 9.96 2.05
C ASN A 84 -1.81 9.87 1.06
N LEU A 85 -2.22 8.65 0.68
CA LEU A 85 -3.34 8.43 -0.24
C LEU A 85 -4.65 9.04 0.29
N LEU A 86 -4.97 8.76 1.56
CA LEU A 86 -6.20 9.25 2.18
C LEU A 86 -6.16 10.76 2.41
N SER A 87 -5.06 11.29 2.95
CA SER A 87 -4.95 12.74 3.22
C SER A 87 -5.09 13.57 1.94
N GLN A 88 -4.39 13.19 0.86
CA GLN A 88 -4.50 13.89 -0.42
C GLN A 88 -5.89 13.77 -1.04
N ARG A 89 -6.56 12.61 -0.90
CA ARG A 89 -7.91 12.43 -1.47
C ARG A 89 -8.97 13.18 -0.65
N LEU A 90 -8.84 13.21 0.67
CA LEU A 90 -9.75 13.93 1.57
C LEU A 90 -9.73 15.43 1.29
N LEU A 91 -8.55 16.02 1.04
CA LEU A 91 -8.42 17.45 0.69
C LEU A 91 -9.13 17.83 -0.63
N LYS A 92 -9.50 16.86 -1.47
CA LYS A 92 -10.30 17.12 -2.68
C LYS A 92 -11.81 17.22 -2.39
N ASN A 93 -12.25 16.82 -1.20
CA ASN A 93 -13.66 16.90 -0.81
C ASN A 93 -13.95 18.31 -0.26
N PRO A 94 -14.90 19.07 -0.85
CA PRO A 94 -15.20 20.43 -0.41
C PRO A 94 -15.76 20.51 1.03
N ALA A 95 -16.36 19.43 1.56
CA ALA A 95 -16.85 19.40 2.94
C ALA A 95 -15.74 19.19 3.99
N VAL A 96 -14.51 18.87 3.54
CA VAL A 96 -13.35 18.68 4.41
C VAL A 96 -12.53 19.97 4.45
N MET A 97 -12.42 20.57 5.63
CA MET A 97 -11.65 21.80 5.84
C MET A 97 -10.17 21.52 6.07
N PHE A 98 -9.86 20.43 6.76
CA PHE A 98 -8.48 20.05 7.05
C PHE A 98 -8.36 18.52 7.06
N ALA A 99 -7.33 18.02 6.39
CA ALA A 99 -6.93 16.62 6.47
C ALA A 99 -5.41 16.54 6.42
N ALA A 100 -4.82 15.90 7.42
CA ALA A 100 -3.38 15.66 7.47
C ALA A 100 -3.09 14.37 8.23
N TYR A 101 -2.00 13.70 7.88
CA TYR A 101 -1.52 12.52 8.59
C TYR A 101 -0.11 12.75 9.13
N LYS A 102 0.23 12.04 10.20
CA LYS A 102 1.60 11.97 10.72
C LYS A 102 1.91 10.56 11.19
N VAL A 103 3.16 10.16 11.04
CA VAL A 103 3.70 8.97 11.69
C VAL A 103 4.38 9.45 12.98
N PRO A 104 3.88 9.07 14.18
CA PRO A 104 4.41 9.58 15.43
C PRO A 104 5.86 9.16 15.66
N HIS A 105 6.23 7.96 15.23
CA HIS A 105 7.60 7.45 15.30
C HIS A 105 7.84 6.38 14.22
N PRO A 106 8.96 6.39 13.48
CA PRO A 106 9.20 5.48 12.35
C PRO A 106 9.37 4.01 12.72
N LEU A 107 9.69 3.72 13.98
CA LEU A 107 9.86 2.33 14.46
C LEU A 107 8.53 1.56 14.53
N PHE A 108 7.40 2.25 14.62
CA PHE A 108 6.09 1.64 14.71
C PHE A 108 5.33 1.87 13.41
N ALA A 109 4.78 0.81 12.83
CA ALA A 109 3.91 0.90 11.66
C ALA A 109 2.53 1.43 12.05
N THR A 110 2.45 2.68 12.50
CA THR A 110 1.20 3.34 12.85
C THR A 110 1.20 4.77 12.33
N PHE A 111 0.03 5.26 11.92
CA PHE A 111 -0.13 6.68 11.59
C PHE A 111 -1.43 7.25 12.16
N GLU A 112 -1.38 8.53 12.48
CA GLU A 112 -2.54 9.30 12.93
C GLU A 112 -3.04 10.20 11.79
N LEU A 113 -4.30 10.05 11.42
CA LEU A 113 -4.99 10.89 10.43
C LEU A 113 -5.96 11.82 11.14
N ARG A 114 -5.72 13.12 11.04
CA ARG A 114 -6.59 14.15 11.58
C ARG A 114 -7.48 14.70 10.46
N VAL A 115 -8.80 14.67 10.67
CA VAL A 115 -9.79 15.15 9.71
C VAL A 115 -10.75 16.13 10.40
N GLN A 116 -10.93 17.29 9.79
CA GLN A 116 -11.88 18.31 10.19
C GLN A 116 -12.84 18.58 9.05
N THR A 117 -14.14 18.59 9.35
CA THR A 117 -15.20 18.90 8.40
C THR A 117 -15.89 20.21 8.74
N ASP A 118 -16.63 20.75 7.78
CA ASP A 118 -17.48 21.94 7.93
C ASP A 118 -18.70 21.72 8.85
N GLY A 119 -19.02 20.47 9.17
CA GLY A 119 -20.18 20.06 9.95
C GLY A 119 -21.36 19.57 9.11
N THR A 120 -21.29 19.67 7.78
CA THR A 120 -22.28 19.11 6.86
C THR A 120 -22.25 17.59 6.88
N ILE A 121 -21.05 17.01 7.03
CA ILE A 121 -20.81 15.58 7.19
C ILE A 121 -19.92 15.32 8.39
N THR A 122 -20.07 14.16 9.02
CA THR A 122 -19.15 13.76 10.09
C THR A 122 -17.77 13.41 9.53
N PRO A 123 -16.67 13.61 10.29
CA PRO A 123 -15.32 13.20 9.84
C PRO A 123 -15.24 11.72 9.46
N LYS A 124 -15.96 10.86 10.19
CA LYS A 124 -16.06 9.43 9.90
C LYS A 124 -16.68 9.15 8.54
N GLU A 125 -17.79 9.80 8.22
CA GLU A 125 -18.45 9.68 6.92
C GLU A 125 -17.57 10.21 5.80
N ALA A 126 -16.86 11.33 6.02
CA ALA A 126 -15.92 11.88 5.06
C ALA A 126 -14.81 10.87 4.69
N VAL A 127 -14.24 10.19 5.70
CA VAL A 127 -13.24 9.13 5.49
C VAL A 127 -13.83 7.94 4.75
N MET A 128 -14.99 7.43 5.19
CA MET A 128 -15.64 6.28 4.52
C MET A 128 -16.00 6.57 3.05
N ALA A 129 -16.56 7.75 2.77
CA ALA A 129 -16.88 8.18 1.42
C ALA A 129 -15.61 8.26 0.56
N THR A 130 -14.54 8.81 1.11
CA THR A 130 -13.24 8.90 0.44
C THR A 130 -12.67 7.52 0.12
N CYS A 131 -12.70 6.57 1.06
CA CYS A 131 -12.25 5.21 0.81
C CYS A 131 -13.00 4.54 -0.36
N ARG A 132 -14.33 4.72 -0.44
CA ARG A 132 -15.12 4.20 -1.56
C ARG A 132 -14.70 4.80 -2.90
N LEU A 133 -14.43 6.11 -2.93
CA LEU A 133 -13.95 6.79 -4.13
C LEU A 133 -12.56 6.30 -4.55
N VAL A 134 -11.63 6.13 -3.60
CA VAL A 134 -10.29 5.60 -3.89
C VAL A 134 -10.38 4.20 -4.51
N ILE A 135 -11.23 3.32 -3.97
CA ILE A 135 -11.44 1.98 -4.54
C ILE A 135 -11.94 2.09 -5.98
N GLN A 136 -12.93 2.95 -6.25
CA GLN A 136 -13.45 3.16 -7.60
C GLN A 136 -12.39 3.72 -8.56
N ASP A 137 -11.56 4.65 -8.12
CA ASP A 137 -10.49 5.23 -8.93
C ASP A 137 -9.44 4.15 -9.30
N LEU A 138 -9.06 3.30 -8.33
CA LEU A 138 -8.13 2.20 -8.56
C LEU A 138 -8.71 1.11 -9.48
N SER A 139 -10.00 0.79 -9.35
CA SER A 139 -10.68 -0.14 -10.26
C SER A 139 -10.65 0.37 -11.70
N LYS A 140 -10.99 1.64 -11.93
CA LYS A 140 -10.95 2.27 -13.26
C LYS A 140 -9.54 2.30 -13.84
N LEU A 141 -8.55 2.59 -12.99
CA LEU A 141 -7.13 2.56 -13.39
C LEU A 141 -6.73 1.15 -13.85
N ASN A 142 -7.08 0.13 -13.07
CA ASN A 142 -6.75 -1.26 -13.40
C ASN A 142 -7.41 -1.70 -14.72
N GLU A 143 -8.68 -1.39 -14.93
CA GLU A 143 -9.39 -1.70 -16.18
C GLU A 143 -8.72 -1.02 -17.38
N SER A 144 -8.48 0.29 -17.29
CA SER A 144 -7.85 1.07 -18.35
C SER A 144 -6.44 0.55 -18.67
N PHE A 145 -5.67 0.21 -17.64
CA PHE A 145 -4.34 -0.37 -17.79
C PHE A 145 -4.39 -1.73 -18.50
N GLN A 146 -5.31 -2.61 -18.13
CA GLN A 146 -5.44 -3.93 -18.75
C GLN A 146 -5.85 -3.83 -20.22
N THR A 147 -6.78 -2.95 -20.56
CA THR A 147 -7.21 -2.74 -21.95
C THR A 147 -6.06 -2.24 -22.82
N GLU A 148 -5.33 -1.22 -22.37
CA GLU A 148 -4.18 -0.66 -23.11
C GLU A 148 -3.02 -1.66 -23.22
N TRP A 149 -2.75 -2.41 -22.14
CA TRP A 149 -1.72 -3.44 -22.13
C TRP A 149 -2.02 -4.54 -23.16
N LEU A 150 -3.25 -5.05 -23.18
CA LEU A 150 -3.66 -6.08 -24.13
C LEU A 150 -3.63 -5.55 -25.57
N GLY A 151 -4.12 -4.33 -25.79
CA GLY A 151 -4.08 -3.67 -27.11
C GLY A 151 -2.65 -3.58 -27.65
N LYS A 152 -1.70 -3.09 -26.83
CA LYS A 152 -0.28 -3.00 -27.22
C LYS A 152 0.35 -4.37 -27.47
N ARG A 153 0.00 -5.38 -26.69
CA ARG A 153 0.54 -6.73 -26.86
C ARG A 153 0.10 -7.34 -28.20
N ILE A 154 -1.18 -7.21 -28.56
CA ILE A 154 -1.72 -7.70 -29.84
C ILE A 154 -1.03 -7.00 -31.02
N VAL A 155 -0.84 -5.68 -30.96
CA VAL A 155 -0.14 -4.92 -32.02
C VAL A 155 1.29 -5.40 -32.17
N SER A 156 2.03 -5.55 -31.06
CA SER A 156 3.42 -6.00 -31.08
C SER A 156 3.58 -7.42 -31.64
N GLU A 157 2.69 -8.35 -31.29
CA GLU A 157 2.69 -9.72 -31.83
C GLU A 157 2.39 -9.70 -33.34
N GLY A 158 1.38 -8.91 -33.76
CA GLY A 158 1.02 -8.77 -35.16
C GLY A 158 2.11 -8.15 -36.04
N GLU A 159 2.90 -7.21 -35.52
CA GLU A 159 4.05 -6.64 -36.22
C GLU A 159 5.21 -7.64 -36.35
N ALA A 160 5.51 -8.40 -35.29
CA ALA A 160 6.54 -9.42 -35.31
C ALA A 160 6.24 -10.54 -36.32
N GLU A 161 4.98 -10.98 -36.39
CA GLU A 161 4.56 -11.95 -37.41
C GLU A 161 4.72 -11.42 -38.84
N ARG A 162 4.40 -10.14 -39.09
CA ARG A 162 4.57 -9.52 -40.41
C ARG A 162 6.04 -9.48 -40.81
N GLN A 163 6.92 -9.06 -39.90
CA GLN A 163 8.36 -9.01 -40.15
C GLN A 163 8.94 -10.39 -40.42
N GLN A 164 8.50 -11.43 -39.68
CA GLN A 164 8.93 -12.81 -39.94
C GLN A 164 8.48 -13.32 -41.32
N ARG A 165 7.27 -12.96 -41.77
CA ARG A 165 6.78 -13.32 -43.12
C ARG A 165 7.59 -12.63 -44.20
N GLU A 166 7.91 -11.36 -44.03
CA GLU A 166 8.75 -10.59 -44.97
C GLU A 166 10.18 -11.16 -45.04
N GLN A 167 10.72 -11.59 -43.90
CA GLN A 167 12.07 -12.14 -43.81
C GLN A 167 12.20 -13.57 -44.37
N ASN A 168 11.12 -14.36 -44.35
CA ASN A 168 11.08 -15.71 -44.94
C ASN A 168 10.80 -15.71 -46.45
N ASN A 169 10.55 -14.55 -47.07
CA ASN A 169 10.19 -14.43 -48.48
C ASN A 169 11.38 -14.05 -49.39
N PHE A 170 12.62 -14.21 -48.89
CA PHE A 170 13.89 -14.06 -49.61
C PHE A 170 14.75 -15.31 -49.53
#